data_AF-A0AAW2PTR8-F1
#
_entry.id   AF-A0AAW2PTR8-F1
#
_cell.length_a   1.000
_cell.length_b   1.000
_cell.length_c   1.000
_cell.angle_alpha   90.00
_cell.angle_beta   90.00
_cell.angle_gamma   90.00
#
_symmetry.space_group_name_H-M   'P 1'
#
loop_
_entity.id
_entity.type
_entity.pdbx_description
1 polymer ?
#
loop_
_entity_poly.entity_id
_entity_poly.type
_entity_poly.pdbx_seq_one_letter_code
_entity_poly.pdbx_strand_id
1 'polypeptide(L)'
;MSQFRNRRHIDLILLPLFVLQFSLPLSAIRKDVSLQLKHYCRTTVQGRFFLTDDNGHVCDAFSVDPLSRCCPGEGDQFSCQGCNLVSQCCNSYEFCVSCCLNPAMTPKELALKVKIAKPLSAGKYGSVFDFCAGRCRHSSESVVHENAYLSEFHHCFFHTSNSSGPSSTQLEARLAGINIIIGRQGESCDSVCKSSGQSCVPTNLHYLISVKWCVV
;
A
#
# COMPACT_ATOMS: atom_id res chain seq x y z
N MET A 1 87.62 -54.76 30.36
CA MET A 1 86.83 -53.55 30.03
C MET A 1 85.39 -53.96 29.82
N SER A 2 84.48 -53.14 30.36
CA SER A 2 83.11 -53.46 30.78
C SER A 2 82.18 -54.06 29.73
N GLN A 3 81.30 -54.93 30.24
CA GLN A 3 80.12 -55.53 29.61
C GLN A 3 79.02 -54.49 29.28
N PHE A 4 78.23 -54.76 28.24
CA PHE A 4 76.87 -54.29 27.98
C PHE A 4 76.16 -55.44 27.26
N ARG A 5 74.91 -55.82 27.46
CA ARG A 5 73.84 -55.46 28.39
C ARG A 5 72.77 -56.54 28.16
N ASN A 6 72.24 -57.11 29.24
CA ASN A 6 71.23 -58.17 29.19
C ASN A 6 69.85 -57.64 29.61
N ARG A 7 68.83 -58.25 29.01
CA ARG A 7 67.52 -58.63 29.58
C ARG A 7 66.33 -57.67 29.54
N ARG A 8 65.20 -58.33 29.31
CA ARG A 8 63.85 -57.88 28.94
C ARG A 8 62.97 -57.47 30.13
N HIS A 9 61.89 -56.76 29.77
CA HIS A 9 60.49 -56.90 30.24
C HIS A 9 59.98 -56.00 31.40
N ILE A 10 58.69 -55.60 31.27
CA ILE A 10 57.71 -55.13 32.31
C ILE A 10 57.76 -53.60 32.59
N ASP A 11 56.70 -52.77 32.65
CA ASP A 11 55.24 -52.87 32.49
C ASP A 11 54.63 -51.46 32.19
N LEU A 12 53.47 -51.48 31.54
CA LEU A 12 52.23 -50.67 31.64
C LEU A 12 52.18 -49.35 32.48
N ILE A 13 51.49 -48.33 31.90
CA ILE A 13 50.54 -47.33 32.50
C ILE A 13 50.85 -45.82 32.20
N LEU A 14 49.79 -45.11 31.74
CA LEU A 14 49.47 -43.64 31.72
C LEU A 14 49.75 -42.78 30.46
N LEU A 15 48.68 -42.57 29.66
CA LEU A 15 48.15 -41.41 28.88
C LEU A 15 48.99 -40.12 28.60
N PRO A 16 48.69 -39.26 27.58
CA PRO A 16 47.57 -39.27 26.62
C PRO A 16 47.95 -39.01 25.12
N LEU A 17 46.93 -39.18 24.26
CA LEU A 17 46.70 -38.61 22.92
C LEU A 17 47.75 -37.61 22.38
N PHE A 18 48.55 -38.03 21.40
CA PHE A 18 49.23 -37.12 20.46
C PHE A 18 48.99 -37.58 19.01
N VAL A 19 47.72 -37.78 18.65
CA VAL A 19 47.29 -38.03 17.27
C VAL A 19 46.32 -36.91 16.86
N LEU A 20 46.79 -35.66 16.88
CA LEU A 20 46.07 -34.52 16.28
C LEU A 20 47.08 -33.48 15.80
N GLN A 21 47.98 -33.86 14.88
CA GLN A 21 48.68 -32.90 14.03
C GLN A 21 48.48 -33.27 12.55
N PHE A 22 47.23 -33.45 12.15
CA PHE A 22 46.83 -33.25 10.77
C PHE A 22 46.34 -31.81 10.63
N SER A 23 47.24 -30.92 10.22
CA SER A 23 46.92 -29.57 9.77
C SER A 23 46.03 -29.69 8.54
N LEU A 24 44.72 -29.60 8.71
CA LEU A 24 43.81 -29.41 7.59
C LEU A 24 44.17 -28.07 6.94
N PRO A 25 44.47 -28.02 5.63
CA PRO A 25 44.64 -26.73 4.97
C PRO A 25 43.30 -26.01 5.04
N LEU A 26 43.29 -24.86 5.71
CA LEU A 26 42.16 -23.96 5.73
C LEU A 26 41.96 -23.46 4.29
N SER A 27 41.18 -24.20 3.49
CA SER A 27 40.64 -23.67 2.25
C SER A 27 39.66 -22.57 2.62
N ALA A 28 40.15 -21.33 2.49
CA ALA A 28 39.30 -20.19 2.28
C ALA A 28 38.39 -20.43 1.07
N ILE A 29 37.23 -19.76 1.09
CA ILE A 29 36.21 -19.64 0.04
C ILE A 29 35.06 -20.66 0.15
N ARG A 30 34.02 -20.26 0.90
CA ARG A 30 32.65 -20.37 0.39
C ARG A 30 32.04 -18.98 0.31
N LYS A 31 31.86 -18.57 -0.96
CA LYS A 31 30.98 -17.54 -1.52
C LYS A 31 29.99 -16.92 -0.55
N ASP A 32 30.01 -15.59 -0.53
CA ASP A 32 28.83 -14.73 -0.43
C ASP A 32 27.71 -15.31 0.43
N VAL A 33 27.89 -15.33 1.74
CA VAL A 33 26.74 -15.08 2.61
C VAL A 33 26.37 -13.63 2.34
N SER A 34 25.58 -13.41 1.28
CA SER A 34 24.61 -12.34 1.28
C SER A 34 23.94 -12.48 2.64
N LEU A 35 24.31 -11.57 3.55
CA LEU A 35 23.62 -11.40 4.82
C LEU A 35 22.20 -11.12 4.37
N GLN A 36 21.40 -12.18 4.30
CA GLN A 36 20.11 -12.20 3.62
C GLN A 36 19.37 -11.06 4.27
N LEU A 37 19.26 -9.93 3.56
CA LEU A 37 18.77 -8.69 4.12
C LEU A 37 17.33 -9.01 4.45
N LYS A 38 17.08 -9.39 5.69
CA LYS A 38 15.83 -9.99 6.09
C LYS A 38 14.79 -8.92 5.84
N HIS A 39 14.00 -9.12 4.78
CA HIS A 39 13.10 -8.10 4.31
C HIS A 39 11.95 -8.03 5.29
N TYR A 40 11.78 -6.86 5.90
CA TYR A 40 10.64 -6.59 6.77
C TYR A 40 9.68 -5.71 5.98
N CYS A 41 8.42 -6.13 5.89
CA CYS A 41 7.40 -5.34 5.23
C CYS A 41 6.84 -4.28 6.17
N ARG A 42 6.49 -3.14 5.58
CA ARG A 42 5.65 -2.14 6.23
C ARG A 42 4.20 -2.51 5.94
N THR A 43 3.32 -2.33 6.92
CA THR A 43 1.90 -2.66 6.78
C THR A 43 1.02 -1.50 7.22
N THR A 44 -0.19 -1.47 6.70
CA THR A 44 -1.28 -0.63 7.18
C THR A 44 -1.74 -1.15 8.55
N VAL A 45 -1.56 -0.34 9.60
CA VAL A 45 -1.82 -0.76 11.00
C VAL A 45 -3.28 -0.47 11.42
N GLN A 46 -4.12 -0.02 10.49
CA GLN A 46 -5.43 0.56 10.83
C GLN A 46 -6.61 -0.39 10.65
N GLY A 47 -6.53 -1.37 9.74
CA GLY A 47 -7.59 -2.35 9.53
C GLY A 47 -7.71 -3.35 10.69
N ARG A 48 -8.95 -3.66 11.08
CA ARG A 48 -9.24 -4.70 12.09
C ARG A 48 -9.09 -6.12 11.53
N PHE A 49 -9.52 -6.33 10.29
CA PHE A 49 -9.65 -7.66 9.67
C PHE A 49 -8.63 -7.89 8.57
N PHE A 50 -8.40 -6.87 7.75
CA PHE A 50 -7.44 -6.91 6.65
C PHE A 50 -6.32 -5.92 6.89
N LEU A 51 -5.18 -6.20 6.29
CA LEU A 51 -4.08 -5.26 6.15
C LEU A 51 -3.42 -5.42 4.79
N THR A 52 -2.66 -4.40 4.43
CA THR A 52 -1.91 -4.31 3.17
C THR A 52 -0.45 -4.07 3.49
N ASP A 53 0.43 -4.86 2.86
CA ASP A 53 1.87 -4.64 2.97
C ASP A 53 2.41 -3.69 1.88
N ASP A 54 3.67 -3.26 2.02
CA ASP A 54 4.34 -2.36 1.09
C ASP A 54 4.72 -3.02 -0.25
N ASN A 55 4.56 -4.34 -0.35
CA ASN A 55 4.58 -5.06 -1.63
C ASN A 55 3.20 -5.03 -2.33
N GLY A 56 2.15 -4.55 -1.65
CA GLY A 56 0.81 -4.41 -2.18
C GLY A 56 -0.08 -5.64 -2.00
N HIS A 57 0.32 -6.64 -1.21
CA HIS A 57 -0.55 -7.78 -0.90
C HIS A 57 -1.54 -7.40 0.19
N VAL A 58 -2.78 -7.88 0.04
CA VAL A 58 -3.81 -7.80 1.08
C VAL A 58 -3.99 -9.17 1.71
N CYS A 59 -4.00 -9.22 3.04
CA CYS A 59 -4.25 -10.44 3.77
C CYS A 59 -5.02 -10.19 5.07
N ASP A 60 -5.55 -11.26 5.65
CA ASP A 60 -6.15 -11.20 6.98
C ASP A 60 -5.08 -10.83 8.01
N ALA A 61 -5.44 -9.97 8.97
CA ALA A 61 -4.51 -9.47 9.97
C ALA A 61 -3.85 -10.58 10.81
N PHE A 62 -4.52 -11.73 10.98
CA PHE A 62 -4.02 -12.90 11.68
C PHE A 62 -3.10 -13.79 10.82
N SER A 63 -3.10 -13.59 9.50
CA SER A 63 -2.29 -14.39 8.55
C SER A 63 -0.90 -13.80 8.27
N VAL A 64 -0.60 -12.61 8.79
CA VAL A 64 0.71 -11.97 8.63
C VAL A 64 1.82 -12.77 9.29
N ASP A 65 2.93 -12.92 8.57
CA ASP A 65 4.12 -13.56 9.12
C ASP A 65 4.66 -12.75 10.31
N PRO A 66 4.75 -13.33 11.52
CA PRO A 66 5.23 -12.61 12.70
C PRO A 66 6.66 -12.10 12.56
N LEU A 67 7.46 -12.78 11.72
CA LEU A 67 8.89 -12.54 11.62
C LEU A 67 9.24 -11.44 10.62
N SER A 68 8.65 -11.45 9.43
CA SER A 68 8.88 -10.48 8.35
C SER A 68 7.83 -9.37 8.31
N ARG A 69 6.68 -9.55 8.99
CA ARG A 69 5.51 -8.65 8.96
C ARG A 69 4.87 -8.52 7.57
N CYS A 70 5.25 -9.35 6.61
CA CYS A 70 4.67 -9.38 5.27
C CYS A 70 3.40 -10.24 5.24
N CYS A 71 2.51 -9.93 4.29
CA CYS A 71 1.43 -10.86 3.96
C CYS A 71 2.00 -12.11 3.28
N PRO A 72 1.35 -13.27 3.42
CA PRO A 72 1.70 -14.45 2.64
C PRO A 72 1.50 -14.14 1.15
N GLY A 73 2.48 -14.49 0.32
CA GLY A 73 2.47 -14.20 -1.13
C GLY A 73 1.42 -14.96 -1.95
N GLU A 74 0.51 -15.69 -1.31
CA GLU A 74 -0.61 -16.39 -1.96
C GLU A 74 -1.86 -15.50 -2.12
N GLY A 75 -1.84 -14.27 -1.61
CA GLY A 75 -2.96 -13.31 -1.71
C GLY A 75 -2.93 -12.44 -2.98
N ASP A 76 -4.02 -11.69 -3.21
CA ASP A 76 -4.14 -10.77 -4.34
C ASP A 76 -3.21 -9.55 -4.17
N GLN A 77 -2.13 -9.50 -4.95
CA GLN A 77 -1.26 -8.35 -5.04
C GLN A 77 -1.93 -7.22 -5.85
N PHE A 78 -1.89 -6.00 -5.33
CA PHE A 78 -2.50 -4.81 -5.93
C PHE A 78 -4.02 -4.95 -6.18
N SER A 79 -4.72 -5.68 -5.31
CA SER A 79 -6.15 -5.89 -5.40
C SER A 79 -6.93 -4.57 -5.30
N CYS A 80 -7.81 -4.35 -6.27
CA CYS A 80 -8.76 -3.23 -6.30
C CYS A 80 -10.17 -3.67 -5.91
N GLN A 81 -10.33 -4.73 -5.11
CA GLN A 81 -11.63 -5.20 -4.68
C GLN A 81 -12.37 -4.11 -3.89
N GLY A 82 -13.62 -3.83 -4.27
CA GLY A 82 -14.40 -2.75 -3.64
C GLY A 82 -13.95 -1.34 -4.03
N CYS A 83 -13.17 -1.20 -5.10
CA CYS A 83 -12.79 0.09 -5.68
C CYS A 83 -13.58 0.39 -6.95
N ASN A 84 -14.02 1.65 -7.09
CA ASN A 84 -14.47 2.19 -8.36
C ASN A 84 -13.27 2.86 -9.06
N LEU A 85 -12.81 2.27 -10.16
CA LEU A 85 -11.62 2.73 -10.88
C LEU A 85 -11.81 4.08 -11.59
N VAL A 86 -13.06 4.49 -11.87
CA VAL A 86 -13.37 5.79 -12.48
C VAL A 86 -13.21 6.92 -11.47
N SER A 87 -13.75 6.73 -10.25
CA SER A 87 -13.56 7.69 -9.16
C SER A 87 -12.21 7.55 -8.47
N GLN A 88 -11.55 6.39 -8.59
CA GLN A 88 -10.34 5.98 -7.87
C GLN A 88 -10.55 6.07 -6.35
N CYS A 89 -11.73 5.64 -5.93
CA CYS A 89 -12.15 5.56 -4.54
C CYS A 89 -12.65 4.15 -4.23
N CYS A 90 -12.43 3.72 -3.00
CA CYS A 90 -12.77 2.40 -2.50
C CYS A 90 -13.60 2.51 -1.22
N ASN A 91 -14.34 1.46 -0.92
CA ASN A 91 -15.09 1.33 0.34
C ASN A 91 -14.24 0.78 1.50
N SER A 92 -13.03 0.30 1.20
CA SER A 92 -12.09 -0.23 2.18
C SER A 92 -10.74 0.46 2.05
N TYR A 93 -10.20 0.89 3.18
CA TYR A 93 -8.89 1.52 3.27
C TYR A 93 -7.78 0.61 2.73
N GLU A 94 -7.84 -0.68 3.08
CA GLU A 94 -6.80 -1.64 2.74
C GLU A 94 -6.73 -1.89 1.24
N PHE A 95 -7.87 -2.16 0.62
CA PHE A 95 -7.96 -2.31 -0.83
C PHE A 95 -7.65 -1.00 -1.57
N CYS A 96 -7.94 0.17 -0.98
CA CYS A 96 -7.49 1.45 -1.54
C CYS A 96 -5.95 1.52 -1.60
N VAL A 97 -5.26 1.18 -0.51
CA VAL A 97 -3.80 1.21 -0.46
C VAL A 97 -3.20 0.21 -1.43
N SER A 98 -3.72 -1.03 -1.46
CA SER A 98 -3.26 -2.07 -2.40
C SER A 98 -3.45 -1.65 -3.86
N CYS A 99 -4.65 -1.20 -4.23
CA CYS A 99 -4.94 -0.73 -5.59
C CYS A 99 -4.07 0.47 -5.99
N CYS A 100 -3.86 1.42 -5.08
CA CYS A 100 -3.01 2.59 -5.30
C CYS A 100 -1.55 2.22 -5.54
N LEU A 101 -1.04 1.19 -4.88
CA LEU A 101 0.35 0.71 -5.03
C LEU A 101 0.62 0.13 -6.42
N ASN A 102 -0.42 -0.21 -7.18
CA ASN A 102 -0.27 -0.70 -8.54
C ASN A 102 0.45 0.36 -9.40
N PRO A 103 1.59 0.01 -10.05
CA PRO A 103 2.31 0.94 -10.93
C PRO A 103 1.46 1.47 -12.11
N ALA A 104 0.43 0.72 -12.53
CA ALA A 104 -0.52 1.15 -13.55
C ALA A 104 -1.47 2.26 -13.06
N MET A 105 -1.71 2.34 -11.75
CA MET A 105 -2.56 3.36 -11.12
C MET A 105 -1.73 4.56 -10.66
N THR A 106 -0.59 4.31 -9.99
CA THR A 106 0.26 5.35 -9.43
C THR A 106 1.71 5.19 -9.88
N PRO A 107 2.18 5.99 -10.85
CA PRO A 107 3.59 5.96 -11.22
C PRO A 107 4.46 6.49 -10.08
N LYS A 108 5.57 5.80 -9.80
CA LYS A 108 6.50 6.10 -8.69
C LYS A 108 6.96 7.56 -8.67
N GLU A 109 7.25 8.12 -9.85
CA GLU A 109 7.66 9.51 -9.97
C GLU A 109 6.60 10.50 -9.51
N LEU A 110 5.31 10.21 -9.76
CA LEU A 110 4.22 11.05 -9.31
C LEU A 110 4.15 11.00 -7.78
N ALA A 111 4.07 9.81 -7.19
CA ALA A 111 3.94 9.62 -5.75
C ALA A 111 5.02 10.39 -4.95
N LEU A 112 6.26 10.38 -5.43
CA LEU A 112 7.39 11.02 -4.75
C LEU A 112 7.49 12.53 -5.01
N LYS A 113 6.83 13.08 -6.04
CA LYS A 113 6.84 14.52 -6.33
C LYS A 113 5.77 15.28 -5.53
N VAL A 114 4.70 14.62 -5.12
CA VAL A 114 3.57 15.22 -4.40
C VAL A 114 3.93 15.61 -2.97
N LYS A 115 3.48 16.80 -2.55
CA LYS A 115 3.59 17.25 -1.15
C LYS A 115 2.52 16.58 -0.29
N ILE A 116 2.89 16.24 0.95
CA ILE A 116 1.98 15.60 1.92
C ILE A 116 0.78 16.50 2.25
N ALA A 117 0.98 17.82 2.25
CA ALA A 117 -0.05 18.80 2.57
C ALA A 117 0.06 20.05 1.71
N LYS A 118 -0.98 20.90 1.75
CA LYS A 118 -1.08 22.18 1.03
C LYS A 118 0.02 23.21 1.40
N PRO A 119 0.50 23.33 2.66
CA PRO A 119 1.50 24.33 3.01
C PRO A 119 2.80 24.17 2.20
N LEU A 120 3.44 25.29 1.87
CA LEU A 120 4.67 25.28 1.07
C LEU A 120 5.83 24.55 1.77
N SER A 121 5.84 24.56 3.10
CA SER A 121 6.79 23.88 3.99
C SER A 121 6.54 22.37 4.14
N ALA A 122 5.45 21.84 3.57
CA ALA A 122 5.14 20.43 3.70
C ALA A 122 6.18 19.57 2.95
N GLY A 123 6.65 18.52 3.64
CA GLY A 123 7.53 17.51 3.05
C GLY A 123 6.84 16.71 1.93
N LYS A 124 7.66 15.90 1.24
CA LYS A 124 7.20 14.93 0.25
C LYS A 124 7.12 13.54 0.87
N TYR A 125 6.41 12.63 0.22
CA TYR A 125 6.35 11.23 0.65
C TYR A 125 7.71 10.54 0.46
N GLY A 126 8.07 9.68 1.41
CA GLY A 126 9.32 8.90 1.35
C GLY A 126 9.23 7.67 0.44
N SER A 127 8.03 7.15 0.21
CA SER A 127 7.77 5.97 -0.62
C SER A 127 6.39 6.03 -1.27
N VAL A 128 6.14 5.18 -2.26
CA VAL A 128 4.81 5.01 -2.87
C VAL A 128 3.81 4.49 -1.83
N PHE A 129 4.26 3.61 -0.93
CA PHE A 129 3.45 3.13 0.19
C PHE A 129 3.00 4.28 1.10
N ASP A 130 3.89 5.19 1.49
CA ASP A 130 3.54 6.36 2.31
C ASP A 130 2.55 7.29 1.59
N PHE A 131 2.73 7.44 0.28
CA PHE A 131 1.79 8.19 -0.55
C PHE A 131 0.40 7.56 -0.52
N CYS A 132 0.29 6.26 -0.80
CA CYS A 132 -0.98 5.55 -0.87
C CYS A 132 -1.66 5.47 0.51
N ALA A 133 -0.93 5.09 1.56
CA ALA A 133 -1.43 5.07 2.93
C ALA A 133 -1.91 6.46 3.38
N GLY A 134 -1.17 7.52 3.02
CA GLY A 134 -1.56 8.89 3.33
C GLY A 134 -2.82 9.36 2.59
N ARG A 135 -2.92 9.08 1.29
CA ARG A 135 -4.05 9.53 0.45
C ARG A 135 -5.34 8.77 0.77
N CYS A 136 -5.26 7.45 0.88
CA CYS A 136 -6.43 6.59 1.13
C CYS A 136 -7.08 6.81 2.50
N ARG A 137 -6.37 7.40 3.46
CA ARG A 137 -6.83 7.47 4.85
C ARG A 137 -8.17 8.19 4.96
N HIS A 138 -8.27 9.41 4.44
CA HIS A 138 -9.52 10.18 4.38
C HIS A 138 -9.31 11.38 3.44
N SER A 139 -10.22 11.57 2.48
CA SER A 139 -10.21 12.73 1.58
C SER A 139 -11.14 13.81 2.14
N SER A 140 -10.68 15.07 2.21
CA SER A 140 -11.56 16.18 2.59
C SER A 140 -12.76 16.34 1.66
N GLU A 141 -12.61 15.86 0.43
CA GLU A 141 -13.60 15.88 -0.64
C GLU A 141 -14.65 14.78 -0.48
N SER A 142 -14.42 13.77 0.38
CA SER A 142 -15.38 12.69 0.64
C SER A 142 -16.29 12.95 1.85
N VAL A 143 -16.15 14.10 2.54
CA VAL A 143 -16.89 14.45 3.77
C VAL A 143 -17.87 15.61 3.53
N VAL A 144 -19.10 15.45 4.01
CA VAL A 144 -20.21 16.41 4.05
C VAL A 144 -20.53 16.75 5.50
N HIS A 145 -20.86 18.02 5.77
CA HIS A 145 -21.36 18.47 7.09
C HIS A 145 -20.47 18.00 8.26
N GLU A 146 -19.18 18.32 8.16
CA GLU A 146 -18.15 18.12 9.19
C GLU A 146 -17.83 16.65 9.54
N ASN A 147 -18.73 15.67 9.38
CA ASN A 147 -18.49 14.26 9.77
C ASN A 147 -19.25 13.17 8.99
N ALA A 148 -20.07 13.48 7.99
CA ALA A 148 -20.78 12.45 7.20
C ALA A 148 -20.05 12.17 5.88
N TYR A 149 -19.90 10.91 5.47
CA TYR A 149 -19.32 10.62 4.15
C TYR A 149 -20.35 10.84 3.04
N LEU A 150 -19.89 11.38 1.89
CA LEU A 150 -20.70 11.52 0.67
C LEU A 150 -21.19 10.17 0.13
N SER A 151 -20.39 9.13 0.34
CA SER A 151 -20.56 7.81 -0.25
C SER A 151 -19.82 6.78 0.58
N GLU A 152 -20.24 5.52 0.48
CA GLU A 152 -19.49 4.37 0.99
C GLU A 152 -18.07 4.32 0.39
N PHE A 153 -17.85 4.86 -0.81
CA PHE A 153 -16.54 4.97 -1.44
C PHE A 153 -15.79 6.25 -1.01
N HIS A 154 -15.22 6.23 0.19
CA HIS A 154 -14.59 7.41 0.81
C HIS A 154 -13.06 7.32 0.95
N HIS A 155 -12.46 6.17 0.65
CA HIS A 155 -11.02 6.00 0.60
C HIS A 155 -10.52 6.25 -0.82
N CYS A 156 -9.92 7.40 -1.08
CA CYS A 156 -9.56 7.80 -2.44
C CYS A 156 -8.05 8.01 -2.59
N PHE A 157 -7.49 7.61 -3.74
CA PHE A 157 -6.06 7.82 -4.06
C PHE A 157 -5.82 8.75 -5.25
N PHE A 158 -6.87 9.28 -5.89
CA PHE A 158 -6.69 10.18 -7.03
C PHE A 158 -5.90 11.45 -6.68
N HIS A 159 -5.25 12.00 -7.71
CA HIS A 159 -4.49 13.22 -7.63
C HIS A 159 -5.26 14.38 -8.29
N THR A 160 -5.67 15.38 -7.52
CA THR A 160 -5.97 16.69 -8.10
C THR A 160 -4.66 17.30 -8.57
N SER A 161 -4.45 17.37 -9.88
CA SER A 161 -3.34 18.14 -10.43
C SER A 161 -3.43 19.58 -9.94
N ASN A 162 -2.29 20.18 -9.57
CA ASN A 162 -2.12 21.60 -9.23
C ASN A 162 -2.44 22.55 -10.41
N SER A 163 -3.40 22.21 -11.28
CA SER A 163 -4.13 23.21 -12.04
C SER A 163 -5.25 23.70 -11.15
N SER A 164 -5.22 24.99 -10.82
CA SER A 164 -6.43 25.77 -10.68
C SER A 164 -7.37 25.42 -11.85
N GLY A 165 -8.35 24.55 -11.59
CA GLY A 165 -9.29 24.02 -12.57
C GLY A 165 -9.21 22.49 -12.68
N PRO A 166 -10.35 21.76 -12.64
CA PRO A 166 -10.35 20.34 -12.93
C PRO A 166 -9.78 20.13 -14.35
N SER A 167 -8.88 19.17 -14.53
CA SER A 167 -8.49 18.71 -15.87
C SER A 167 -9.79 18.33 -16.60
N SER A 168 -10.15 19.08 -17.64
CA SER A 168 -11.43 18.96 -18.34
C SER A 168 -11.71 17.52 -18.78
N THR A 169 -10.67 16.79 -19.15
CA THR A 169 -10.72 15.39 -19.58
C THR A 169 -11.19 14.44 -18.47
N GLN A 170 -10.83 14.70 -17.22
CA GLN A 170 -11.18 13.86 -16.08
C GLN A 170 -12.58 14.19 -15.54
N LEU A 171 -13.00 15.46 -15.66
CA LEU A 171 -14.36 15.90 -15.40
C LEU A 171 -15.33 15.35 -16.45
N GLU A 172 -14.94 15.40 -17.73
CA GLU A 172 -15.69 14.81 -18.85
C GLU A 172 -15.85 13.29 -18.70
N ALA A 173 -14.81 12.57 -18.26
CA ALA A 173 -14.92 11.14 -17.97
C ALA A 173 -15.85 10.84 -16.77
N ARG A 174 -15.87 11.73 -15.76
CA ARG A 174 -16.75 11.61 -14.57
C ARG A 174 -18.20 12.00 -14.86
N LEU A 175 -18.44 12.83 -15.87
CA LEU A 175 -19.77 13.26 -16.34
C LEU A 175 -20.22 12.52 -17.61
N ALA A 176 -19.45 11.54 -18.10
CA ALA A 176 -19.81 10.77 -19.28
C ALA A 176 -21.11 9.99 -19.03
N GLY A 177 -22.15 10.30 -19.80
CA GLY A 177 -23.47 9.68 -19.67
C GLY A 177 -24.38 10.34 -18.62
N ILE A 178 -23.99 11.48 -18.06
CA ILE A 178 -24.80 12.26 -17.12
C ILE A 178 -25.36 13.47 -17.85
N ASN A 179 -26.67 13.68 -17.74
CA ASN A 179 -27.31 14.87 -18.31
C ASN A 179 -27.48 15.92 -17.20
N ILE A 180 -27.24 17.19 -17.50
CA ILE A 180 -27.42 18.27 -16.52
C ILE A 180 -28.72 19.00 -16.86
N ILE A 181 -29.65 19.08 -15.92
CA ILE A 181 -30.87 19.88 -16.07
C ILE A 181 -30.98 20.97 -15.02
N ILE A 182 -31.72 22.01 -15.38
CA ILE A 182 -31.85 23.22 -14.59
C ILE A 182 -33.28 23.30 -14.08
N GLY A 183 -33.45 23.23 -12.76
CA GLY A 183 -34.73 23.46 -12.09
C GLY A 183 -35.07 24.94 -11.96
N ARG A 184 -36.36 25.24 -11.82
CA ARG A 184 -36.82 26.60 -11.47
C ARG A 184 -36.62 26.86 -9.98
N GLN A 185 -36.63 28.14 -9.60
CA GLN A 185 -36.52 28.56 -8.21
C GLN A 185 -37.68 27.96 -7.40
N GLY A 186 -37.36 27.14 -6.40
CA GLY A 186 -38.34 26.41 -5.57
C GLY A 186 -38.52 24.93 -5.92
N GLU A 187 -37.96 24.45 -7.03
CA GLU A 187 -37.95 23.02 -7.38
C GLU A 187 -36.74 22.31 -6.75
N SER A 188 -36.95 21.09 -6.25
CA SER A 188 -35.86 20.23 -5.76
C SER A 188 -35.25 19.44 -6.91
N CYS A 189 -33.95 19.13 -6.86
CA CYS A 189 -33.32 18.35 -7.92
C CYS A 189 -34.03 17.00 -8.17
N ASP A 190 -34.47 16.33 -7.11
CA ASP A 190 -35.27 15.09 -7.21
C ASP A 190 -36.56 15.24 -8.01
N SER A 191 -37.24 16.38 -7.85
CA SER A 191 -38.47 16.66 -8.59
C SER A 191 -38.23 16.88 -10.08
N VAL A 192 -37.12 17.54 -10.44
CA VAL A 192 -36.80 17.89 -11.83
C VAL A 192 -36.28 16.68 -12.60
N CYS A 193 -35.46 15.79 -12.00
CA CYS A 193 -35.03 14.59 -12.73
C CYS A 193 -36.20 13.63 -12.96
N LYS A 194 -37.07 13.46 -11.95
CA LYS A 194 -38.27 12.63 -12.07
C LYS A 194 -39.21 13.14 -13.15
N SER A 195 -39.44 14.45 -13.24
CA SER A 195 -40.28 15.03 -14.29
C SER A 195 -39.63 14.94 -15.68
N SER A 196 -38.30 14.85 -15.75
CA SER A 196 -37.55 14.65 -16.99
C SER A 196 -37.38 13.17 -17.38
N GLY A 197 -37.97 12.24 -16.62
CA GLY A 197 -37.94 10.81 -16.92
C GLY A 197 -36.58 10.13 -16.74
N GLN A 198 -35.67 10.71 -15.95
CA GLN A 198 -34.39 10.08 -15.62
C GLN A 198 -34.18 9.94 -14.10
N SER A 199 -33.06 9.34 -13.69
CA SER A 199 -32.76 9.01 -12.29
C SER A 199 -31.66 9.92 -11.75
N CYS A 200 -31.98 10.78 -10.78
CA CYS A 200 -30.97 11.71 -10.23
C CYS A 200 -29.74 10.97 -9.69
N VAL A 201 -28.55 11.51 -9.97
CA VAL A 201 -27.26 11.00 -9.48
C VAL A 201 -26.66 11.96 -8.46
N PRO A 202 -26.98 11.81 -7.15
CA PRO A 202 -26.54 12.76 -6.12
C PRO A 202 -25.01 12.75 -5.89
N THR A 203 -24.34 11.65 -6.25
CA THR A 203 -22.91 11.41 -6.00
C THR A 203 -21.97 12.40 -6.70
N ASN A 204 -22.43 13.07 -7.77
CA ASN A 204 -21.61 13.97 -8.60
C ASN A 204 -21.96 15.45 -8.44
N LEU A 205 -22.92 15.79 -7.58
CA LEU A 205 -23.35 17.17 -7.37
C LEU A 205 -22.18 18.07 -6.91
N HIS A 206 -21.18 17.50 -6.23
CA HIS A 206 -20.05 18.26 -5.71
C HIS A 206 -19.15 18.88 -6.80
N TYR A 207 -19.20 18.38 -8.04
CA TYR A 207 -18.44 18.93 -9.16
C TYR A 207 -19.09 20.18 -9.76
N LEU A 208 -20.36 20.45 -9.45
CA LEU A 208 -21.16 21.51 -10.09
C LEU A 208 -21.44 22.70 -9.16
N ILE A 209 -21.06 22.64 -7.87
CA ILE A 209 -21.50 23.57 -6.81
C ILE A 209 -21.01 25.03 -6.97
N SER A 210 -20.21 25.37 -7.99
CA SER A 210 -20.01 26.80 -8.31
C SER A 210 -21.24 27.46 -8.94
N VAL A 211 -22.24 26.68 -9.37
CA VAL A 211 -23.52 27.21 -9.86
C VAL A 211 -24.63 26.21 -9.49
N LYS A 212 -25.82 26.72 -9.16
CA LYS A 212 -26.96 25.88 -8.74
C LYS A 212 -27.44 25.02 -9.93
N TRP A 213 -26.98 23.78 -10.02
CA TRP A 213 -27.36 22.82 -11.06
C TRP A 213 -27.94 21.54 -10.44
N CYS A 214 -28.83 20.86 -11.17
CA CYS A 214 -29.35 19.53 -10.82
C CYS A 214 -28.83 18.47 -11.80
N VAL A 215 -28.51 17.28 -11.28
CA VAL A 215 -27.88 16.17 -12.02
C VAL A 215 -28.89 15.07 -12.30
N VAL A 216 -28.93 14.55 -13.53
CA VAL A 216 -29.98 13.72 -14.10
C VAL A 216 -29.41 12.47 -14.75
#